data_AF-A0A7Y1Z3T8-F1
#
_entry.id   AF-A0A7Y1Z3T8-F1
#
_cell.length_a   1.000
_cell.length_b   1.000
_cell.length_c   1.000
_cell.angle_alpha   90.00
_cell.angle_beta   90.00
_cell.angle_gamma   90.00
#
_symmetry.space_group_name_H-M   'P 1'
#
loop_
_entity.id
_entity.type
_entity.pdbx_description
1 polymer ?
#
loop_
_entity_poly.entity_id
_entity_poly.type
_entity_poly.pdbx_seq_one_letter_code
_entity_poly.pdbx_strand_id
1 'polypeptide(L)'
;MWKSKLVQFVLVQTIVMEIIGLIAGILYAFGGLIIDALVSFGWITTNETPGLSYGTILAFGALVGMPLIFAIVGFLLGLVEALFYKLVLMLFRGMKLAGKL
;
A
#
# COMPACT_ATOMS: atom_id res chain seq x y z
N MET A 1 -6.09 27.65 6.27
CA MET A 1 -7.11 26.61 6.55
C MET A 1 -7.19 25.47 5.52
N TRP A 2 -6.85 25.65 4.24
CA TRP A 2 -6.96 24.56 3.24
C TRP A 2 -5.73 23.62 3.20
N LYS A 3 -4.54 24.13 3.52
CA LYS A 3 -3.30 23.32 3.58
C LYS A 3 -3.41 22.18 4.60
N SER A 4 -4.05 22.41 5.75
CA SER A 4 -4.24 21.38 6.79
C SER A 4 -5.15 20.24 6.32
N LYS A 5 -6.19 20.53 5.53
CA LYS A 5 -7.10 19.51 4.99
C LYS A 5 -6.41 18.62 3.94
N LEU A 6 -5.56 19.21 3.09
CA LEU A 6 -4.79 18.44 2.10
C LEU A 6 -3.77 17.52 2.79
N VAL A 7 -3.09 18.00 3.83
CA VAL A 7 -2.17 17.18 4.62
C VAL A 7 -2.91 16.03 5.32
N GLN A 8 -4.08 16.30 5.91
CA GLN A 8 -4.93 15.26 6.50
C GLN A 8 -5.33 14.20 5.47
N PHE A 9 -5.68 14.63 4.24
CA PHE A 9 -6.03 13.71 3.18
C PHE A 9 -4.87 12.77 2.80
N VAL A 10 -3.66 13.32 2.63
CA VAL A 10 -2.45 12.53 2.35
C VAL A 10 -2.18 11.52 3.47
N LEU A 11 -2.33 11.92 4.73
CA LEU A 11 -2.13 11.05 5.89
C LEU A 11 -3.17 9.92 5.93
N VAL A 12 -4.44 10.22 5.66
CA VAL A 12 -5.49 9.19 5.58
C VAL A 12 -5.17 8.19 4.47
N GLN A 13 -4.78 8.66 3.28
CA GLN A 13 -4.41 7.78 2.17
C GLN A 13 -3.19 6.90 2.51
N THR A 14 -2.20 7.47 3.19
CA THR A 14 -1.02 6.75 3.68
C THR A 14 -1.42 5.62 4.64
N ILE A 15 -2.25 5.93 5.64
CA ILE A 15 -2.70 4.96 6.66
C ILE A 15 -3.55 3.86 6.02
N VAL A 16 -4.48 4.21 5.13
CA VAL A 16 -5.31 3.22 4.42
C VAL A 16 -4.43 2.25 3.63
N MET A 17 -3.45 2.77 2.89
CA MET A 17 -2.54 1.92 2.13
C MET A 17 -1.63 1.09 3.03
N GLU A 18 -1.13 1.64 4.13
CA GLU A 18 -0.35 0.91 5.13
C GLU A 18 -1.14 -0.29 5.68
N ILE A 19 -2.42 -0.10 6.02
CA ILE A 19 -3.31 -1.19 6.47
C ILE A 19 -3.49 -2.24 5.37
N ILE A 20 -3.69 -1.83 4.12
CA ILE A 20 -3.78 -2.76 2.97
C ILE A 20 -2.48 -3.55 2.82
N GLY A 21 -1.33 -2.88 2.93
CA GLY A 21 -0.01 -3.50 2.88
C GLY A 21 0.22 -4.47 4.04
N LEU A 22 -0.26 -4.17 5.24
CA LEU A 22 -0.22 -5.08 6.38
C LEU A 22 -1.05 -6.34 6.11
N ILE A 23 -2.28 -6.19 5.60
CA ILE A 23 -3.13 -7.33 5.23
C ILE A 23 -2.44 -8.18 4.15
N ALA A 24 -1.88 -7.56 3.12
CA ALA A 24 -1.12 -8.25 2.08
C ALA A 24 0.11 -8.97 2.64
N GLY A 25 0.84 -8.33 3.57
CA GLY A 25 1.97 -8.91 4.28
C GLY A 25 1.57 -10.13 5.12
N ILE A 26 0.43 -10.08 5.82
CA ILE A 26 -0.13 -11.22 6.56
C ILE A 26 -0.43 -12.37 5.59
N LEU A 27 -1.15 -12.11 4.50
CA LEU A 27 -1.48 -13.14 3.52
C LEU A 27 -0.22 -13.78 2.92
N TYR A 28 0.80 -12.97 2.62
CA TYR A 28 2.08 -13.45 2.09
C TYR A 28 2.86 -14.27 3.14
N ALA A 29 2.94 -13.78 4.38
CA ALA A 29 3.68 -14.43 5.45
C ALA A 29 3.11 -15.82 5.78
N PHE A 30 1.80 -15.88 5.99
CA PHE A 30 1.13 -17.13 6.34
C PHE A 30 1.00 -18.07 5.13
N GLY A 31 0.72 -17.53 3.93
CA GLY A 31 0.72 -18.31 2.71
C GLY A 31 2.07 -18.95 2.41
N GLY A 32 3.16 -18.17 2.53
CA GLY A 32 4.53 -18.65 2.38
C GLY A 32 4.91 -19.71 3.41
N LEU A 33 4.57 -19.49 4.69
CA LEU A 33 4.82 -20.47 5.75
C LEU A 33 4.12 -21.82 5.48
N ILE A 34 2.87 -21.78 5.02
CA ILE A 34 2.11 -22.99 4.70
C ILE A 34 2.78 -23.75 3.55
N ILE A 35 3.15 -23.06 2.47
CA ILE A 35 3.85 -23.69 1.33
C ILE A 35 5.19 -24.26 1.76
N ASP A 36 6.00 -23.50 2.51
CA ASP A 36 7.30 -23.95 2.99
C ASP A 36 7.18 -25.19 3.90
N ALA A 37 6.16 -25.24 4.76
CA ALA A 37 5.89 -26.41 5.59
C ALA A 37 5.49 -27.63 4.74
N LEU A 38 4.61 -27.46 3.76
CA LEU A 38 4.18 -28.53 2.85
C LEU A 38 5.34 -29.10 2.03
N VAL A 39 6.25 -28.24 1.59
CA VAL A 39 7.48 -28.67 0.88
C VAL A 39 8.43 -29.39 1.82
N SER A 40 8.63 -28.89 3.06
CA SER A 40 9.47 -29.58 4.05
C SER A 40 8.92 -30.94 4.48
N PHE A 41 7.61 -31.14 4.51
CA PHE A 41 6.99 -32.44 4.77
C PHE A 41 6.99 -33.37 3.54
N GLY A 42 7.48 -32.90 2.38
CA GLY A 42 7.53 -33.68 1.15
C GLY A 42 6.15 -33.91 0.51
N TRP A 43 5.14 -33.13 0.89
CA TRP A 43 3.78 -33.26 0.35
C TRP A 43 3.64 -32.56 -1.01
N ILE A 44 4.48 -31.55 -1.27
CA ILE A 44 4.54 -30.78 -2.51
C ILE A 44 6.01 -30.51 -2.86
N THR A 45 6.34 -30.40 -4.14
CA THR A 45 7.68 -29.99 -4.60
C THR A 45 7.57 -28.70 -5.40
N THR A 46 8.39 -27.69 -5.07
CA THR A 46 8.48 -26.43 -5.82
C THR A 46 9.95 -26.08 -6.06
N ASN A 47 10.22 -25.36 -7.15
CA ASN A 47 11.58 -24.86 -7.44
C ASN A 47 11.88 -23.52 -6.75
N GLU A 48 10.84 -22.87 -6.22
CA GLU A 48 10.90 -21.51 -5.67
C GLU A 48 11.34 -21.49 -4.21
N THR A 49 11.04 -22.55 -3.44
CA THR A 49 11.48 -22.65 -2.04
C THR A 49 11.96 -24.08 -1.73
N PRO A 50 13.11 -24.25 -1.07
CA PRO A 50 13.56 -25.57 -0.62
C PRO A 50 12.83 -26.03 0.66
N GLY A 51 11.64 -25.48 0.95
CA GLY A 51 10.92 -25.64 2.22
C GLY A 51 11.37 -24.64 3.30
N LEU A 52 11.08 -24.98 4.57
CA LEU A 52 11.36 -24.21 5.78
C LEU A 52 12.84 -23.76 5.83
N SER A 53 13.09 -22.54 5.37
CA SER A 53 14.44 -22.01 5.14
C SER A 53 14.40 -20.48 5.03
N TYR A 54 15.27 -19.88 4.20
CA TYR A 54 15.27 -18.44 3.90
C TYR A 54 13.92 -17.92 3.37
N GLY A 55 13.13 -18.75 2.70
CA GLY A 55 11.78 -18.41 2.22
C GLY A 55 10.86 -17.95 3.36
N THR A 56 10.93 -18.62 4.50
CA THR A 56 10.12 -18.31 5.68
C THR A 56 10.57 -16.99 6.34
N ILE A 57 11.88 -16.71 6.36
CA ILE A 57 12.41 -15.43 6.86
C ILE A 57 11.92 -14.27 6.00
N LEU A 58 11.92 -14.44 4.68
CA LEU A 58 11.38 -13.45 3.74
C LEU A 58 9.86 -13.30 3.88
N ALA A 59 9.15 -14.40 4.13
CA ALA A 59 7.70 -14.39 4.36
C ALA A 59 7.34 -13.55 5.60
N PHE A 60 8.04 -13.74 6.73
CA PHE A 60 7.86 -12.88 7.90
C PHE A 60 8.37 -11.45 7.68
N GLY A 61 9.42 -11.27 6.87
CA GLY A 61 9.88 -9.95 6.42
C GLY A 61 8.79 -9.15 5.72
N ALA A 62 7.86 -9.81 5.01
CA ALA A 62 6.73 -9.16 4.35
C ALA A 62 5.75 -8.49 5.32
N LEU A 63 5.67 -8.93 6.58
CA LEU A 63 4.85 -8.27 7.62
C LEU A 63 5.30 -6.83 7.90
N VAL A 64 6.56 -6.51 7.62
CA VAL A 64 7.12 -5.16 7.76
C VAL A 64 7.29 -4.51 6.39
N GLY A 65 7.84 -5.26 5.43
CA GLY A 65 8.15 -4.74 4.09
C GLY A 65 6.91 -4.27 3.33
N MET A 66 5.83 -5.07 3.31
CA MET A 66 4.62 -4.73 2.56
C MET A 66 3.90 -3.50 3.12
N PRO A 67 3.61 -3.37 4.43
CA PRO A 67 3.01 -2.14 4.95
C PRO A 67 3.90 -0.92 4.71
N LEU A 68 5.23 -1.02 4.82
CA LEU A 68 6.13 0.10 4.56
C LEU A 68 6.08 0.54 3.09
N ILE A 69 6.17 -0.40 2.14
CA ILE A 69 6.09 -0.10 0.71
C ILE A 69 4.74 0.54 0.38
N PHE A 70 3.64 -0.03 0.88
CA PHE A 70 2.31 0.52 0.62
C PHE A 70 2.10 1.88 1.28
N ALA A 71 2.64 2.14 2.47
CA ALA A 71 2.60 3.46 3.08
C ALA A 71 3.29 4.51 2.20
N ILE A 72 4.47 4.20 1.66
CA ILE A 72 5.18 5.10 0.72
C ILE A 72 4.33 5.35 -0.52
N VAL A 73 3.76 4.30 -1.11
CA VAL A 73 2.88 4.41 -2.29
C VAL A 73 1.64 5.26 -1.98
N GLY A 74 0.99 5.04 -0.83
CA GLY A 74 -0.17 5.79 -0.39
C GLY A 74 0.12 7.26 -0.13
N PHE A 75 1.28 7.57 0.43
CA PHE A 75 1.75 8.94 0.59
C PHE A 75 1.94 9.64 -0.76
N LEU A 76 2.63 8.98 -1.71
CA LEU A 76 2.85 9.53 -3.05
C LEU A 76 1.54 9.72 -3.82
N LEU A 77 0.64 8.74 -3.78
CA LEU A 77 -0.70 8.86 -4.38
C LEU A 77 -1.50 9.99 -3.75
N GLY A 78 -1.50 10.11 -2.42
CA GLY A 78 -2.18 11.20 -1.72
C GLY A 78 -1.65 12.58 -2.12
N LEU A 79 -0.33 12.71 -2.35
CA LEU A 79 0.26 13.97 -2.86
C LEU A 79 -0.23 14.30 -4.27
N VAL A 80 -0.26 13.30 -5.16
CA VAL A 80 -0.75 13.48 -6.53
C VAL A 80 -2.23 13.88 -6.51
N GLU A 81 -3.07 13.17 -5.76
CA GLU A 81 -4.49 13.47 -5.61
C GLU A 81 -4.74 14.86 -5.02
N ALA A 82 -3.94 15.29 -4.04
CA ALA A 82 -4.01 16.63 -3.46
C ALA A 82 -3.69 17.73 -4.50
N LEU A 83 -2.73 17.49 -5.39
CA LEU A 83 -2.41 18.40 -6.50
C LEU A 83 -3.57 18.47 -7.51
N PHE A 84 -4.14 17.33 -7.88
CA PHE A 84 -5.31 17.26 -8.76
C PHE A 84 -6.52 17.99 -8.16
N TYR A 85 -6.81 17.78 -6.88
CA TYR A 85 -7.90 18.47 -6.19
C TYR A 85 -7.73 19.99 -6.26
N LYS A 86 -6.51 20.49 -6.03
CA LYS A 86 -6.20 21.92 -6.14
C LYS A 86 -6.39 22.45 -7.57
N LEU A 87 -5.97 21.70 -8.58
CA LEU A 87 -6.13 22.07 -9.99
C LEU A 87 -7.62 22.18 -10.38
N VAL A 88 -8.42 21.18 -10.02
CA VAL A 88 -9.86 21.15 -10.29
C VAL A 88 -10.56 22.33 -9.61
N LEU A 89 -10.23 22.61 -8.35
CA LEU A 89 -10.79 23.77 -7.64
C LEU A 89 -10.46 25.10 -8.30
N MET A 90 -9.24 25.24 -8.84
CA MET A 90 -8.84 26.45 -9.55
C MET A 90 -9.64 26.62 -10.84
N LEU A 91 -9.89 25.54 -11.58
CA LEU A 91 -10.72 25.55 -12.78
C LEU A 91 -12.16 25.99 -12.46
N PHE A 92 -12.79 25.38 -11.46
CA PHE A 92 -14.16 25.74 -11.05
C PHE A 92 -14.28 27.17 -10.53
N ARG A 93 -13.29 27.66 -9.78
CA ARG A 93 -13.26 29.07 -9.35
C ARG A 93 -13.16 30.01 -10.54
N GLY A 94 -12.33 29.69 -11.54
CA GLY A 94 -12.22 30.48 -12.77
C GLY A 94 -13.54 30.54 -13.55
N MET A 95 -14.25 29.42 -13.67
CA MET A 95 -15.55 29.38 -14.35
C MET A 95 -16.63 30.22 -13.64
N LYS A 96 -16.65 30.18 -12.30
CA LYS A 96 -17.58 31.00 -11.49
C LYS A 96 -17.29 32.50 -11.62
N LEU A 97 -16.01 32.89 -11.66
CA LEU A 97 -15.61 34.29 -11.89
C LEU A 97 -15.91 34.76 -13.33
N ALA A 98 -15.92 33.85 -14.30
CA ALA A 98 -16.25 34.13 -15.69
C ALA A 98 -17.77 34.15 -15.98
N GLY A 99 -18.62 33.99 -14.96
CA GLY A 99 -20.09 33.99 -15.10
C GLY A 99 -20.66 32.82 -15.92
N LYS A 100 -19.87 31.75 -16.10
CA LYS A 100 -20.28 30.56 -16.88
C LYS A 100 -20.95 29.47 -16.02
N LEU A 101 -21.09 29.71 -14.72
CA LEU A 101 -21.69 28.86 -13.68
C LEU A 101 -22.33 29.76 -12.63
#